data_AF-A0A0D7ATN9-F1
#
_entry.id   AF-A0A0D7ATN9-F1
#
_cell.length_a   1.000
_cell.length_b   1.000
_cell.length_c   1.000
_cell.angle_alpha   90.00
_cell.angle_beta   90.00
_cell.angle_gamma   90.00
#
_symmetry.space_group_name_H-M   'P 1'
#
loop_
_entity.id
_entity.type
_entity.pdbx_description
1 polymer ?
#
loop_
_entity_poly.entity_id
_entity_poly.type
_entity_poly.pdbx_seq_one_letter_code
_entity_poly.pdbx_strand_id
1 'polypeptide(L)'
;MADQVTSQLAKARIDEAGSSSSSGETSPTFDSANVSGISSPNSSRPPSPLLRPLGKAPAASTKGLPSRPKPGFNALNGASMGFTAMANSAAKKQENMSQPKSATVSAPSSKPTTPEESDDEEEDDIARRRAKPPARRTSSAAMAPFITKFDLYEPDEFVVKDGTRSPLRLEKVAIIGSGSWGTALARVAAINVAEREGFDSEVRMWVREREIPGKGKLTSIINETHQNERYLPNVELPENLIAVPELKDVVKNATLILFCVPHQFLPDVLKVLNQPGVVNKSARGISAIKGVDVQIKEETDPTGQVKKTAEIYTFPGVIEKGLNIPCSALGGANIALDVGRGEFCETTIGVPGPKDAALWHAVFDGPTFRVHPIEDVAGVSLSGALKNIVALAAGFVDGMGLGGNTKAAILRHGLLEMSSFTMEFFPSSSPLTFSHHSAGVADLITTSFGGRNRKCAEAFIKCRPEYGGEGIKSFVQLEEELLNGQKLQGTLTAEEVFHFLDVRGRLEGYPLFDTVYRIAFQGLDPKRLFDGL
;
A
#
# COMPACT_ATOMS: atom_id res chain seq x y z
N MET A 1 -25.51 -3.91 -27.38
CA MET A 1 -26.67 -4.66 -26.84
C MET A 1 -26.40 -5.15 -25.40
N ALA A 2 -25.80 -4.28 -24.57
CA ALA A 2 -25.52 -4.52 -23.14
C ALA A 2 -25.95 -3.34 -22.25
N ASP A 3 -26.52 -2.28 -22.84
CA ASP A 3 -26.95 -1.06 -22.12
C ASP A 3 -28.47 -1.00 -21.83
N GLN A 4 -29.23 -2.04 -22.19
CA GLN A 4 -30.69 -2.08 -21.96
C GLN A 4 -31.13 -2.94 -20.77
N VAL A 5 -30.23 -3.73 -20.16
CA VAL A 5 -30.60 -4.63 -19.05
C VAL A 5 -30.44 -3.94 -17.68
N THR A 6 -29.54 -2.97 -17.55
CA THR A 6 -29.30 -2.27 -16.28
C THR A 6 -30.35 -1.20 -15.96
N SER A 7 -31.12 -0.73 -16.95
CA SER A 7 -32.16 0.29 -16.76
C SER A 7 -33.51 -0.28 -16.28
N GLN A 8 -33.77 -1.59 -16.47
CA GLN A 8 -35.05 -2.20 -16.09
C GLN A 8 -35.14 -2.62 -14.61
N LEU A 9 -34.01 -2.74 -13.90
CA LEU A 9 -34.00 -3.09 -12.46
C LEU A 9 -34.12 -1.88 -11.51
N ALA A 10 -33.91 -0.66 -12.02
CA ALA A 10 -34.07 0.56 -11.22
C ALA A 10 -35.48 1.18 -11.29
N LYS A 11 -36.35 0.68 -12.19
CA LYS A 11 -37.71 1.20 -12.39
C LYS A 11 -38.82 0.40 -11.70
N ALA A 12 -38.49 -0.74 -11.08
CA ALA A 12 -39.45 -1.63 -10.43
C ALA A 12 -39.53 -1.49 -8.89
N ARG A 13 -39.06 -0.37 -8.33
CA ARG A 13 -39.10 -0.12 -6.86
C ARG A 13 -39.64 1.24 -6.44
N ILE A 14 -40.41 1.89 -7.32
CA ILE A 14 -41.05 3.19 -7.02
C ILE A 14 -42.59 3.15 -7.19
N ASP A 15 -43.17 2.10 -7.76
CA ASP A 15 -44.62 1.98 -7.96
C ASP A 15 -45.27 0.95 -7.01
N GLU A 16 -45.10 1.11 -5.70
CA GLU A 16 -45.94 0.43 -4.68
C GLU A 16 -46.13 1.31 -3.44
N ALA A 17 -46.59 2.55 -3.65
CA ALA A 17 -47.15 3.38 -2.58
C ALA A 17 -48.06 4.45 -3.19
N GLY A 18 -49.33 4.11 -3.47
CA GLY A 18 -50.29 5.11 -3.92
C GLY A 18 -51.68 4.61 -4.32
N SER A 19 -52.64 4.78 -3.42
CA SER A 19 -54.11 4.76 -3.60
C SER A 19 -54.77 3.38 -3.71
N SER A 20 -55.98 3.10 -3.21
CA SER A 20 -56.91 3.75 -2.26
C SER A 20 -58.08 2.77 -2.08
N SER A 21 -58.75 2.74 -0.93
CA SER A 21 -60.22 2.82 -0.84
C SER A 21 -60.72 2.66 0.60
N SER A 22 -61.77 3.40 0.85
CA SER A 22 -62.48 3.69 2.09
C SER A 22 -63.57 2.68 2.43
N SER A 23 -63.70 2.33 3.70
CA SER A 23 -64.94 2.10 4.46
C SER A 23 -64.48 2.02 5.93
N GLY A 24 -65.08 2.63 6.95
CA GLY A 24 -66.47 2.94 7.19
C GLY A 24 -66.81 2.33 8.55
N GLU A 25 -66.94 3.21 9.56
CA GLU A 25 -67.72 3.05 10.80
C GLU A 25 -67.13 2.47 12.12
N THR A 26 -67.41 3.28 13.15
CA THR A 26 -67.69 3.00 14.58
C THR A 26 -66.55 3.03 15.61
N SER A 27 -66.58 4.10 16.40
CA SER A 27 -66.05 4.21 17.77
C SER A 27 -66.84 3.31 18.75
N PRO A 28 -66.31 3.01 19.95
CA PRO A 28 -66.56 3.93 21.06
C PRO A 28 -65.36 4.19 21.99
N THR A 29 -65.49 5.33 22.66
CA THR A 29 -64.78 5.88 23.82
C THR A 29 -64.80 5.00 25.07
N PHE A 30 -63.78 5.14 25.93
CA PHE A 30 -63.72 5.05 27.42
C PHE A 30 -62.24 4.78 27.80
N ASP A 31 -61.58 5.31 28.82
CA ASP A 31 -61.87 6.33 29.83
C ASP A 31 -60.53 6.78 30.43
N SER A 32 -60.47 7.98 30.97
CA SER A 32 -59.33 8.55 31.68
C SER A 32 -59.31 8.17 33.17
N ALA A 33 -58.14 7.86 33.75
CA ALA A 33 -57.90 8.06 35.18
C ALA A 33 -56.41 8.22 35.53
N ASN A 34 -56.08 9.41 36.03
CA ASN A 34 -54.89 9.79 36.79
C ASN A 34 -54.62 8.88 37.99
N VAL A 35 -53.35 8.69 38.39
CA VAL A 35 -52.85 9.10 39.73
C VAL A 35 -51.36 9.49 39.64
N SER A 36 -51.09 10.64 40.24
CA SER A 36 -49.86 11.41 40.43
C SER A 36 -48.86 10.88 41.46
N GLY A 37 -47.58 11.28 41.29
CA GLY A 37 -46.79 11.87 42.39
C GLY A 37 -45.51 11.14 42.81
N ILE A 38 -44.35 11.82 42.68
CA ILE A 38 -43.51 12.33 43.80
C ILE A 38 -42.06 12.66 43.35
N SER A 39 -41.75 13.97 43.47
CA SER A 39 -40.51 14.70 43.78
C SER A 39 -39.12 14.37 43.20
N SER A 40 -38.53 15.41 42.59
CA SER A 40 -37.08 15.68 42.51
C SER A 40 -36.48 16.12 43.86
N PRO A 41 -35.14 16.08 43.99
CA PRO A 41 -34.43 17.24 44.53
C PRO A 41 -33.27 17.71 43.64
N ASN A 42 -33.07 19.01 43.71
CA ASN A 42 -32.09 19.83 43.02
C ASN A 42 -30.79 19.86 43.83
N SER A 43 -29.61 19.69 43.22
CA SER A 43 -28.35 20.20 43.80
C SER A 43 -27.29 20.50 42.74
N SER A 44 -27.06 21.79 42.59
CA SER A 44 -26.04 22.50 41.81
C SER A 44 -24.61 22.36 42.36
N ARG A 45 -23.62 22.19 41.47
CA ARG A 45 -22.26 22.80 41.55
C ARG A 45 -21.51 22.68 40.20
N PRO A 46 -20.48 23.51 39.91
CA PRO A 46 -20.42 24.37 38.72
C PRO A 46 -19.38 23.94 37.67
N PRO A 47 -19.37 24.55 36.45
CA PRO A 47 -18.39 24.26 35.43
C PRO A 47 -17.03 24.97 35.68
N SER A 48 -15.94 24.26 35.37
CA SER A 48 -14.55 24.72 35.43
C SER A 48 -14.23 25.80 34.36
N PRO A 49 -13.24 26.69 34.61
CA PRO A 49 -13.01 27.89 33.82
C PRO A 49 -12.04 27.66 32.64
N LEU A 50 -12.01 28.65 31.73
CA LEU A 50 -11.01 28.96 30.69
C LEU A 50 -11.48 28.80 29.23
N LEU A 51 -12.44 29.64 28.82
CA LEU A 51 -12.51 30.18 27.46
C LEU A 51 -12.74 31.69 27.55
N ARG A 52 -11.69 32.48 27.29
CA ARG A 52 -11.83 33.91 26.96
C ARG A 52 -11.72 34.08 25.45
N PRO A 53 -12.62 34.81 24.79
CA PRO A 53 -12.43 35.22 23.40
C PRO A 53 -11.46 36.41 23.32
N LEU A 54 -10.49 36.34 22.42
CA LEU A 54 -9.60 37.44 22.06
C LEU A 54 -10.34 38.47 21.19
N GLY A 55 -10.13 39.75 21.49
CA GLY A 55 -10.81 40.89 20.87
C GLY A 55 -10.35 41.19 19.44
N LYS A 56 -11.26 41.80 18.68
CA LYS A 56 -11.05 42.32 17.32
C LYS A 56 -10.14 43.57 17.33
N ALA A 57 -9.24 43.67 16.36
CA ALA A 57 -8.54 44.90 15.99
C ALA A 57 -8.91 45.32 14.54
N PRO A 58 -8.85 46.63 14.20
CA PRO A 58 -9.67 47.22 13.13
C PRO A 58 -9.00 47.23 11.74
N ALA A 59 -9.83 47.54 10.74
CA ALA A 59 -9.51 47.64 9.33
C ALA A 59 -8.75 48.93 8.95
N ALA A 60 -7.87 48.83 7.95
CA ALA A 60 -7.36 49.96 7.17
C ALA A 60 -7.10 49.56 5.71
N SER A 61 -7.38 50.50 4.80
CA SER A 61 -7.60 50.32 3.36
C SER A 61 -6.38 50.58 2.46
N THR A 62 -6.31 49.84 1.34
CA THR A 62 -5.91 50.19 -0.05
C THR A 62 -4.62 50.98 -0.32
N LYS A 63 -3.69 50.37 -1.08
CA LYS A 63 -3.32 50.70 -2.50
C LYS A 63 -1.95 50.08 -2.88
N GLY A 64 -1.85 49.52 -4.10
CA GLY A 64 -0.60 49.45 -4.88
C GLY A 64 0.02 48.06 -5.13
N LEU A 65 -0.20 47.50 -6.32
CA LEU A 65 0.76 46.65 -7.08
C LEU A 65 1.70 47.60 -7.88
N PRO A 66 2.89 47.20 -8.41
CA PRO A 66 3.25 45.84 -8.83
C PRO A 66 4.72 45.38 -8.59
N SER A 67 4.97 44.07 -8.73
CA SER A 67 6.04 43.44 -9.56
C SER A 67 6.53 42.10 -8.98
N ARG A 68 6.92 41.22 -9.90
CA ARG A 68 7.11 39.75 -9.80
C ARG A 68 8.39 39.34 -9.04
N PRO A 69 8.43 38.17 -8.38
CA PRO A 69 9.69 37.40 -8.33
C PRO A 69 9.55 35.90 -8.69
N LYS A 70 10.68 35.33 -9.12
CA LYS A 70 10.94 33.91 -9.44
C LYS A 70 11.19 33.07 -8.16
N PRO A 71 11.15 31.72 -8.21
CA PRO A 71 10.90 30.88 -7.04
C PRO A 71 12.18 30.60 -6.24
N GLY A 72 12.09 30.73 -4.92
CA GLY A 72 13.11 30.32 -3.96
C GLY A 72 12.45 29.63 -2.76
N PHE A 73 12.91 28.42 -2.49
CA PHE A 73 12.80 27.62 -1.26
C PHE A 73 11.97 28.19 -0.10
N ASN A 74 10.86 27.52 0.22
CA ASN A 74 10.19 27.68 1.51
C ASN A 74 10.82 26.73 2.54
N ALA A 75 11.58 27.31 3.46
CA ALA A 75 11.92 26.71 4.75
C ALA A 75 10.70 26.84 5.69
N LEU A 76 10.29 25.72 6.28
CA LEU A 76 9.35 25.70 7.41
C LEU A 76 10.10 26.13 8.67
N ASN A 77 9.60 27.19 9.30
CA ASN A 77 10.01 27.61 10.63
C ASN A 77 8.90 27.26 11.63
N GLY A 78 9.30 26.71 12.78
CA GLY A 78 8.54 26.79 14.03
C GLY A 78 8.22 25.46 14.71
N ALA A 79 9.10 25.02 15.61
CA ALA A 79 8.83 24.98 17.05
C ALA A 79 10.01 24.36 17.80
N SER A 80 10.66 25.18 18.63
CA SER A 80 11.71 24.81 19.57
C SER A 80 11.11 24.59 20.95
N MET A 81 11.35 23.41 21.53
CA MET A 81 11.53 23.14 22.97
C MET A 81 12.51 21.94 23.00
N GLY A 82 13.65 21.93 23.67
CA GLY A 82 13.96 22.50 24.97
C GLY A 82 14.11 21.34 25.97
N PHE A 83 15.24 20.63 25.94
CA PHE A 83 15.69 19.79 27.06
C PHE A 83 17.17 20.07 27.33
N THR A 84 17.42 20.82 28.39
CA THR A 84 18.73 21.04 28.99
C THR A 84 19.02 19.89 29.94
N ALA A 85 20.12 19.17 29.72
CA ALA A 85 20.76 18.36 30.75
C ALA A 85 22.09 19.03 31.13
N MET A 86 22.25 19.24 32.43
CA MET A 86 23.40 19.85 33.09
C MET A 86 24.68 19.01 32.91
N ALA A 87 25.81 19.70 32.71
CA ALA A 87 27.08 19.35 33.36
C ALA A 87 27.95 20.60 33.48
N ASN A 88 28.33 20.92 34.72
CA ASN A 88 29.08 22.10 35.12
C ASN A 88 30.54 22.06 34.67
N SER A 89 31.02 23.25 34.32
CA SER A 89 32.43 23.63 34.17
C SER A 89 33.12 23.75 35.53
N ALA A 90 34.41 23.38 35.62
CA ALA A 90 35.49 24.25 36.12
C ALA A 90 36.79 23.45 36.37
N ALA A 91 37.90 23.85 35.72
CA ALA A 91 39.14 24.24 36.43
C ALA A 91 40.27 24.66 35.47
N LYS A 92 40.57 25.96 35.54
CA LYS A 92 41.85 26.68 35.49
C LYS A 92 43.09 26.11 34.77
N LYS A 93 43.62 26.97 33.88
CA LYS A 93 45.03 27.07 33.44
C LYS A 93 46.02 27.26 34.60
N GLN A 94 47.19 26.64 34.50
CA GLN A 94 48.48 27.25 34.88
C GLN A 94 49.65 26.63 34.09
N GLU A 95 50.62 27.48 33.77
CA GLU A 95 51.85 27.28 33.00
C GLU A 95 52.84 26.31 33.68
N ASN A 96 53.70 25.60 32.94
CA ASN A 96 55.12 25.97 32.75
C ASN A 96 55.95 24.91 31.97
N MET A 97 57.02 25.42 31.35
CA MET A 97 58.18 24.83 30.65
C MET A 97 58.56 23.35 30.88
N SER A 98 58.96 22.64 29.81
CA SER A 98 60.36 22.23 29.52
C SER A 98 60.47 21.05 28.51
N GLN A 99 61.36 21.21 27.52
CA GLN A 99 62.00 20.16 26.71
C GLN A 99 63.22 19.58 27.48
N PRO A 100 63.85 18.40 27.18
CA PRO A 100 64.43 18.10 25.83
C PRO A 100 64.68 16.63 25.37
N LYS A 101 64.91 16.51 24.04
CA LYS A 101 65.91 15.70 23.26
C LYS A 101 66.13 14.18 23.46
N SER A 102 66.11 13.43 22.34
CA SER A 102 67.25 12.68 21.71
C SER A 102 66.77 11.90 20.46
N ALA A 103 67.22 12.20 19.22
CA ALA A 103 68.42 11.69 18.49
C ALA A 103 68.25 10.25 17.91
N THR A 104 68.04 10.04 16.60
CA THR A 104 68.94 9.90 15.41
C THR A 104 69.44 8.47 15.13
N VAL A 105 69.47 8.04 13.84
CA VAL A 105 70.39 7.14 13.07
C VAL A 105 69.62 6.67 11.80
N SER A 106 69.78 7.21 10.58
CA SER A 106 70.84 7.21 9.53
C SER A 106 70.82 6.02 8.52
N ALA A 107 70.88 6.38 7.22
CA ALA A 107 70.83 5.57 5.96
C ALA A 107 72.16 4.84 5.61
N PRO A 108 72.43 4.22 4.41
CA PRO A 108 72.44 4.84 3.05
C PRO A 108 72.21 3.96 1.76
N SER A 109 72.07 4.67 0.60
CA SER A 109 72.43 4.44 -0.84
C SER A 109 72.34 3.05 -1.55
N SER A 110 71.92 2.90 -2.82
CA SER A 110 72.52 3.41 -4.08
C SER A 110 71.72 2.97 -5.35
N LYS A 111 71.89 3.69 -6.48
CA LYS A 111 71.48 3.39 -7.91
C LYS A 111 72.70 2.78 -8.66
N PRO A 112 72.66 2.16 -9.89
CA PRO A 112 71.94 2.64 -11.10
C PRO A 112 71.53 1.63 -12.23
N THR A 113 70.91 2.18 -13.30
CA THR A 113 70.89 1.81 -14.76
C THR A 113 70.08 0.62 -15.35
N THR A 114 69.40 0.93 -16.48
CA THR A 114 68.61 0.12 -17.44
C THR A 114 69.48 -0.58 -18.52
N PRO A 115 68.93 -1.53 -19.32
CA PRO A 115 68.38 -1.19 -20.67
C PRO A 115 67.11 -1.98 -21.10
N GLU A 116 66.55 -1.54 -22.23
CA GLU A 116 65.32 -1.92 -22.96
C GLU A 116 65.31 -3.34 -23.58
N GLU A 117 64.11 -3.91 -23.79
CA GLU A 117 63.59 -4.74 -24.93
C GLU A 117 62.21 -5.34 -24.53
N SER A 118 61.08 -4.91 -25.12
CA SER A 118 60.28 -5.57 -26.21
C SER A 118 59.65 -6.92 -25.80
N ASP A 119 58.39 -7.29 -25.99
CA ASP A 119 57.21 -6.82 -26.75
C ASP A 119 55.97 -7.56 -26.18
N ASP A 120 54.81 -6.93 -26.31
CA ASP A 120 53.49 -7.52 -26.64
C ASP A 120 53.04 -8.84 -25.98
N GLU A 121 52.33 -8.78 -24.84
CA GLU A 121 51.29 -9.79 -24.50
C GLU A 121 50.33 -9.43 -23.33
N GLU A 122 50.10 -8.13 -23.01
CA GLU A 122 49.35 -7.76 -21.79
C GLU A 122 48.18 -6.77 -21.96
N GLU A 123 47.63 -6.60 -23.16
CA GLU A 123 46.50 -5.66 -23.38
C GLU A 123 45.09 -6.28 -23.47
N ASP A 124 44.94 -7.61 -23.53
CA ASP A 124 43.61 -8.22 -23.77
C ASP A 124 42.89 -8.78 -22.52
N ASP A 125 43.52 -8.75 -21.34
CA ASP A 125 42.97 -9.38 -20.12
C ASP A 125 42.40 -8.39 -19.08
N ILE A 126 42.50 -7.08 -19.34
CA ILE A 126 41.99 -6.02 -18.44
C ILE A 126 40.52 -5.66 -18.75
N ALA A 127 40.01 -5.98 -19.95
CA ALA A 127 38.65 -5.62 -20.38
C ALA A 127 37.53 -6.54 -19.85
N ARG A 128 37.85 -7.68 -19.19
CA ARG A 128 36.84 -8.69 -18.80
C ARG A 128 36.53 -8.81 -17.31
N ARG A 129 37.18 -8.03 -16.45
CA ARG A 129 36.83 -7.99 -15.02
C ARG A 129 35.93 -6.81 -14.72
N ARG A 130 34.66 -6.89 -15.12
CA ARG A 130 33.60 -6.07 -14.49
C ARG A 130 33.66 -6.40 -13.00
N ALA A 131 34.16 -5.48 -12.18
CA ALA A 131 34.18 -5.64 -10.74
C ALA A 131 32.76 -5.97 -10.27
N LYS A 132 32.57 -7.14 -9.64
CA LYS A 132 31.29 -7.49 -9.02
C LYS A 132 30.94 -6.33 -8.08
N PRO A 133 29.76 -5.69 -8.22
CA PRO A 133 29.36 -4.65 -7.29
C PRO A 133 29.46 -5.21 -5.87
N PRO A 134 29.92 -4.41 -4.89
CA PRO A 134 30.10 -4.87 -3.52
C PRO A 134 28.80 -5.50 -3.02
N ALA A 135 28.93 -6.66 -2.35
CA ALA A 135 27.79 -7.34 -1.75
C ALA A 135 27.00 -6.35 -0.88
N ARG A 136 25.79 -6.02 -1.32
CA ARG A 136 24.93 -5.04 -0.66
C ARG A 136 24.59 -5.61 0.71
N ARG A 137 24.85 -4.85 1.79
CA ARG A 137 24.36 -5.21 3.12
C ARG A 137 22.84 -5.41 3.04
N THR A 138 22.41 -6.63 3.27
CA THR A 138 21.02 -7.06 3.30
C THR A 138 20.42 -6.63 4.63
N SER A 139 19.69 -5.52 4.64
CA SER A 139 19.00 -4.94 5.80
C SER A 139 19.87 -4.46 6.98
N SER A 140 19.29 -3.65 7.85
CA SER A 140 19.90 -3.25 9.13
C SER A 140 20.05 -4.46 10.06
N ALA A 141 21.09 -4.49 10.90
CA ALA A 141 21.25 -5.52 11.93
C ALA A 141 20.03 -5.60 12.88
N ALA A 142 19.29 -4.49 13.03
CA ALA A 142 18.05 -4.45 13.81
C ALA A 142 16.88 -5.21 13.14
N MET A 143 16.88 -5.32 11.81
CA MET A 143 15.83 -6.01 11.04
C MET A 143 16.13 -7.50 10.84
N ALA A 144 17.40 -7.89 10.90
CA ALA A 144 17.84 -9.27 10.66
C ALA A 144 17.08 -10.36 11.44
N PRO A 145 16.66 -10.17 12.72
CA PRO A 145 15.90 -11.19 13.45
C PRO A 145 14.49 -11.46 12.91
N PHE A 146 13.95 -10.55 12.10
CA PHE A 146 12.55 -10.57 11.65
C PHE A 146 12.41 -10.91 10.17
N ILE A 147 13.52 -11.09 9.46
CA ILE A 147 13.55 -11.38 8.02
C ILE A 147 13.84 -12.87 7.82
N THR A 148 13.21 -13.47 6.81
CA THR A 148 13.50 -14.85 6.38
C THR A 148 14.98 -15.02 6.08
N LYS A 149 15.57 -16.11 6.55
CA LYS A 149 16.94 -16.48 6.16
C LYS A 149 16.88 -17.22 4.83
N PHE A 150 17.62 -16.74 3.85
CA PHE A 150 17.75 -17.36 2.53
C PHE A 150 19.11 -17.00 1.93
N ASP A 151 19.62 -17.88 1.08
CA ASP A 151 20.77 -17.59 0.24
C ASP A 151 20.32 -16.79 -0.98
N LEU A 152 21.17 -15.87 -1.45
CA LEU A 152 20.87 -15.11 -2.65
C LEU A 152 20.73 -16.06 -3.84
N TYR A 153 19.79 -15.74 -4.75
CA TYR A 153 19.57 -16.56 -5.93
C TYR A 153 20.83 -16.67 -6.79
N GLU A 154 21.19 -17.90 -7.10
CA GLU A 154 22.16 -18.27 -8.13
C GLU A 154 21.50 -19.28 -9.08
N PRO A 155 21.78 -19.24 -10.39
CA PRO A 155 21.26 -20.23 -11.33
C PRO A 155 21.73 -21.65 -10.95
N ASP A 156 20.81 -22.61 -10.94
CA ASP A 156 21.10 -23.99 -10.51
C ASP A 156 22.05 -24.73 -11.47
N GLU A 157 21.95 -24.46 -12.78
CA GLU A 157 22.63 -25.22 -13.83
C GLU A 157 23.24 -24.30 -14.88
N PHE A 158 24.42 -24.66 -15.37
CA PHE A 158 25.15 -23.90 -16.38
C PHE A 158 25.58 -24.79 -17.54
N VAL A 159 25.65 -24.20 -18.73
CA VAL A 159 26.27 -24.78 -19.92
C VAL A 159 27.55 -24.02 -20.20
N VAL A 160 28.62 -24.75 -20.51
CA VAL A 160 29.86 -24.18 -21.02
C VAL A 160 29.95 -24.51 -22.49
N LYS A 161 29.95 -23.48 -23.34
CA LYS A 161 30.13 -23.61 -24.79
C LYS A 161 31.13 -22.57 -25.27
N ASP A 162 32.14 -23.02 -26.03
CA ASP A 162 33.19 -22.16 -26.59
C ASP A 162 33.85 -21.24 -25.55
N GLY A 163 34.11 -21.79 -24.35
CA GLY A 163 34.71 -21.05 -23.23
C GLY A 163 33.78 -20.08 -22.49
N THR A 164 32.54 -19.93 -22.95
CA THR A 164 31.53 -19.07 -22.31
C THR A 164 30.61 -19.90 -21.42
N ARG A 165 30.48 -19.51 -20.15
CA ARG A 165 29.53 -20.10 -19.19
C ARG A 165 28.23 -19.30 -19.22
N SER A 166 27.10 -19.98 -19.42
CA SER A 166 25.77 -19.37 -19.34
C SER A 166 24.79 -20.28 -18.59
N PRO A 167 23.74 -19.74 -17.94
CA PRO A 167 22.72 -20.55 -17.30
C PRO A 167 22.00 -21.46 -18.30
N LEU A 168 21.72 -22.71 -17.92
CA LEU A 168 20.97 -23.65 -18.77
C LEU A 168 19.52 -23.20 -18.96
N ARG A 169 18.93 -22.60 -17.92
CA ARG A 169 17.56 -22.08 -17.91
C ARG A 169 17.55 -20.67 -17.37
N LEU A 170 16.66 -19.86 -17.94
CA LEU A 170 16.43 -18.49 -17.52
C LEU A 170 15.05 -18.38 -16.87
N GLU A 171 15.00 -17.69 -15.74
CA GLU A 171 13.76 -17.27 -15.10
C GLU A 171 13.13 -16.16 -15.95
N LYS A 172 11.85 -16.32 -16.32
CA LYS A 172 11.12 -15.35 -17.16
C LYS A 172 10.05 -14.65 -16.34
N VAL A 173 10.14 -13.32 -16.26
CA VAL A 173 9.22 -12.47 -15.49
C VAL A 173 8.08 -11.96 -16.37
N ALA A 174 6.85 -12.20 -15.91
CA ALA A 174 5.63 -11.66 -16.49
C ALA A 174 4.89 -10.79 -15.47
N ILE A 175 4.37 -9.65 -15.93
CA ILE A 175 3.64 -8.69 -15.10
C ILE A 175 2.20 -8.59 -15.59
N ILE A 176 1.25 -8.90 -14.71
CA ILE A 176 -0.18 -8.85 -15.01
C ILE A 176 -0.76 -7.58 -14.37
N GLY A 177 -0.86 -6.52 -15.17
CA GLY A 177 -1.45 -5.26 -14.78
C GLY A 177 -0.58 -4.06 -15.15
N SER A 178 -1.20 -3.05 -15.76
CA SER A 178 -0.55 -1.86 -16.31
C SER A 178 -1.02 -0.55 -15.69
N GLY A 179 -1.60 -0.61 -14.48
CA GLY A 179 -1.92 0.57 -13.69
C GLY A 179 -0.66 1.24 -13.13
N SER A 180 -0.83 2.30 -12.33
CA SER A 180 0.31 3.03 -11.74
C SER A 180 1.26 2.11 -10.99
N TRP A 181 0.70 1.25 -10.13
CA TRP A 181 1.50 0.33 -9.31
C TRP A 181 2.11 -0.82 -10.12
N GLY A 182 1.34 -1.41 -11.03
CA GLY A 182 1.82 -2.49 -11.90
C GLY A 182 2.99 -2.02 -12.80
N THR A 183 2.88 -0.81 -13.35
CA THR A 183 3.94 -0.20 -14.16
C THR A 183 5.19 0.10 -13.34
N ALA A 184 5.04 0.63 -12.12
CA ALA A 184 6.17 0.92 -11.24
C ALA A 184 6.93 -0.37 -10.84
N LEU A 185 6.22 -1.43 -10.48
CA LEU A 185 6.82 -2.74 -10.19
C LEU A 185 7.44 -3.38 -11.44
N ALA A 186 6.80 -3.26 -12.60
CA ALA A 186 7.34 -3.75 -13.87
C ALA A 186 8.67 -3.08 -14.21
N ARG A 187 8.78 -1.76 -13.99
CA ARG A 187 10.02 -1.01 -14.14
C ARG A 187 11.12 -1.52 -13.20
N VAL A 188 10.81 -1.71 -11.91
CA VAL A 188 11.77 -2.26 -10.94
C VAL A 188 12.26 -3.64 -11.36
N ALA A 189 11.34 -4.53 -11.75
CA ALA A 189 11.67 -5.87 -12.22
C ALA A 189 12.56 -5.82 -13.47
N ALA A 190 12.19 -5.04 -14.48
CA ALA A 190 12.94 -4.91 -15.73
C ALA A 190 14.36 -4.38 -15.52
N ILE A 191 14.55 -3.38 -14.65
CA ILE A 191 15.89 -2.88 -14.30
C ILE A 191 16.72 -3.99 -13.65
N ASN A 192 16.15 -4.69 -12.68
CA ASN A 192 16.90 -5.67 -11.89
C ASN A 192 17.26 -6.93 -12.70
N VAL A 193 16.35 -7.46 -13.51
CA VAL A 193 16.61 -8.70 -14.26
C VAL A 193 17.61 -8.49 -15.40
N ALA A 194 17.68 -7.29 -15.97
CA ALA A 194 18.64 -6.96 -17.03
C ALA A 194 20.10 -7.09 -16.58
N GLU A 195 20.38 -6.92 -15.28
CA GLU A 195 21.72 -6.99 -14.69
C GLU A 195 22.00 -8.33 -13.99
N ARG A 196 21.06 -9.27 -13.99
CA ARG A 196 21.14 -10.51 -13.21
C ARG A 196 21.28 -11.74 -14.09
N GLU A 197 22.31 -12.51 -13.80
CA GLU A 197 22.50 -13.83 -14.40
C GLU A 197 21.35 -14.78 -14.00
N GLY A 198 20.93 -15.63 -14.93
CA GLY A 198 19.83 -16.59 -14.71
C GLY A 198 18.44 -16.04 -14.98
N PHE A 199 18.31 -14.81 -15.44
CA PHE A 199 17.05 -14.22 -15.85
C PHE A 199 17.04 -13.90 -17.35
N ASP A 200 15.86 -14.01 -17.95
CA ASP A 200 15.62 -13.42 -19.26
C ASP A 200 15.53 -11.90 -19.08
N SER A 201 16.24 -11.15 -19.94
CA SER A 201 16.23 -9.70 -19.85
C SER A 201 14.87 -9.13 -20.24
N GLU A 202 14.10 -9.78 -21.11
CA GLU A 202 12.78 -9.32 -21.52
C GLU A 202 11.75 -9.53 -20.38
N VAL A 203 11.10 -8.44 -19.97
CA VAL A 203 9.95 -8.46 -19.06
C VAL A 203 8.69 -8.09 -19.83
N ARG A 204 7.67 -8.95 -19.80
CA ARG A 204 6.40 -8.68 -20.45
C ARG A 204 5.38 -8.13 -19.47
N MET A 205 4.74 -7.02 -19.81
CA MET A 205 3.66 -6.42 -19.04
C MET A 205 2.35 -6.48 -19.81
N TRP A 206 1.35 -7.12 -19.21
CA TRP A 206 0.00 -7.13 -19.73
C TRP A 206 -0.63 -5.74 -19.63
N VAL A 207 -0.96 -5.17 -20.78
CA VAL A 207 -1.64 -3.88 -20.91
C VAL A 207 -2.99 -4.13 -21.58
N ARG A 208 -4.08 -3.91 -20.85
CA ARG A 208 -5.42 -4.01 -21.47
C ARG A 208 -5.52 -2.98 -22.59
N GLU A 209 -5.71 -3.48 -23.81
CA GLU A 209 -5.63 -2.65 -25.01
C GLU A 209 -6.69 -1.55 -24.99
N ARG A 210 -6.25 -0.33 -25.31
CA ARG A 210 -7.11 0.85 -25.40
C ARG A 210 -6.57 1.78 -26.46
N GLU A 211 -7.47 2.40 -27.20
CA GLU A 211 -7.13 3.48 -28.10
C GLU A 211 -7.06 4.80 -27.33
N ILE A 212 -5.95 5.52 -27.49
CA ILE A 212 -5.76 6.86 -26.97
C ILE A 212 -6.08 7.83 -28.12
N PRO A 213 -7.09 8.70 -27.97
CA PRO A 213 -7.51 9.61 -29.04
C PRO A 213 -6.33 10.38 -29.64
N GLY A 214 -6.14 10.24 -30.94
CA GLY A 214 -5.08 10.92 -31.70
C GLY A 214 -3.64 10.40 -31.46
N LYS A 215 -3.44 9.35 -30.66
CA LYS A 215 -2.11 8.77 -30.37
C LYS A 215 -1.95 7.29 -30.74
N GLY A 216 -3.05 6.56 -30.92
CA GLY A 216 -3.03 5.13 -31.28
C GLY A 216 -3.23 4.19 -30.08
N LYS A 217 -2.82 2.93 -30.23
CA LYS A 217 -2.99 1.89 -29.20
C LYS A 217 -2.02 2.12 -28.03
N LEU A 218 -2.52 1.94 -26.79
CA LEU A 218 -1.72 2.16 -25.59
C LEU A 218 -0.48 1.26 -25.54
N THR A 219 -0.58 0.02 -26.00
CA THR A 219 0.58 -0.90 -26.10
C THR A 219 1.66 -0.36 -27.03
N SER A 220 1.30 0.07 -28.24
CA SER A 220 2.21 0.70 -29.21
C SER A 220 2.87 1.95 -28.61
N ILE A 221 2.08 2.83 -28.00
CA ILE A 221 2.61 4.05 -27.37
C ILE A 221 3.65 3.72 -26.29
N ILE A 222 3.38 2.75 -25.42
CA ILE A 222 4.32 2.35 -24.36
C ILE A 222 5.60 1.77 -24.96
N ASN A 223 5.49 0.91 -25.99
CA ASN A 223 6.65 0.28 -26.61
C ASN A 223 7.50 1.24 -27.45
N GLU A 224 6.90 2.28 -28.02
CA GLU A 224 7.61 3.28 -28.85
C GLU A 224 8.20 4.42 -28.02
N THR A 225 7.49 4.87 -26.98
CA THR A 225 7.90 6.02 -26.17
C THR A 225 8.57 5.64 -24.86
N HIS A 226 8.50 4.35 -24.48
CA HIS A 226 8.92 3.83 -23.18
C HIS A 226 8.30 4.60 -22.00
N GLN A 227 7.03 5.01 -22.15
CA GLN A 227 6.28 5.75 -21.14
C GLN A 227 4.83 5.27 -21.06
N ASN A 228 4.34 5.09 -19.83
CA ASN A 228 2.92 4.87 -19.56
C ASN A 228 2.29 6.15 -19.00
N GLU A 229 2.24 7.19 -19.82
CA GLU A 229 1.86 8.55 -19.39
C GLU A 229 0.45 8.63 -18.78
N ARG A 230 -0.43 7.68 -19.11
CA ARG A 230 -1.78 7.60 -18.56
C ARG A 230 -1.79 7.20 -17.09
N TYR A 231 -0.95 6.25 -16.70
CA TYR A 231 -1.02 5.62 -15.37
C TYR A 231 0.20 5.93 -14.51
N LEU A 232 1.37 6.19 -15.09
CA LEU A 232 2.60 6.54 -14.39
C LEU A 232 3.33 7.67 -15.15
N PRO A 233 2.79 8.91 -15.09
CA PRO A 233 3.28 10.02 -15.90
C PRO A 233 4.68 10.48 -15.48
N ASN A 234 5.46 10.94 -16.46
CA ASN A 234 6.84 11.44 -16.27
C ASN A 234 7.80 10.38 -15.68
N VAL A 235 7.60 9.11 -16.02
CA VAL A 235 8.50 8.01 -15.66
C VAL A 235 8.92 7.27 -16.92
N GLU A 236 10.22 7.22 -17.16
CA GLU A 236 10.83 6.45 -18.25
C GLU A 236 10.92 4.97 -17.85
N LEU A 237 10.49 4.11 -18.78
CA LEU A 237 10.51 2.67 -18.65
C LEU A 237 11.73 2.08 -19.37
N PRO A 238 12.33 1.00 -18.87
CA PRO A 238 13.42 0.32 -19.56
C PRO A 238 12.99 -0.24 -20.92
N GLU A 239 13.91 -0.27 -21.90
CA GLU A 239 13.65 -0.80 -23.25
C GLU A 239 13.26 -2.29 -23.25
N ASN A 240 13.76 -3.04 -22.26
CA ASN A 240 13.44 -4.46 -22.07
C ASN A 240 12.07 -4.72 -21.41
N LEU A 241 11.30 -3.68 -21.09
CA LEU A 241 9.94 -3.79 -20.59
C LEU A 241 8.93 -3.66 -21.74
N ILE A 242 8.33 -4.78 -22.15
CA ILE A 242 7.48 -4.87 -23.33
C ILE A 242 6.00 -4.90 -22.93
N ALA A 243 5.23 -3.92 -23.40
CA ALA A 243 3.78 -3.89 -23.29
C ALA A 243 3.12 -4.85 -24.30
N VAL A 244 2.32 -5.78 -23.80
CA VAL A 244 1.67 -6.82 -24.60
C VAL A 244 0.16 -6.84 -24.31
N PRO A 245 -0.72 -6.81 -25.33
CA PRO A 245 -2.18 -6.75 -25.13
C PRO A 245 -2.78 -8.09 -24.70
N GLU A 246 -2.24 -9.20 -25.21
CA GLU A 246 -2.78 -10.53 -25.02
C GLU A 246 -2.18 -11.21 -23.79
N LEU A 247 -3.04 -11.54 -22.83
CA LEU A 247 -2.62 -12.09 -21.54
C LEU A 247 -1.86 -13.42 -21.69
N LYS A 248 -2.23 -14.26 -22.66
CA LYS A 248 -1.55 -15.54 -22.93
C LYS A 248 -0.12 -15.36 -23.41
N ASP A 249 0.13 -14.32 -24.20
CA ASP A 249 1.46 -14.03 -24.75
C ASP A 249 2.41 -13.46 -23.68
N VAL A 250 1.84 -12.72 -22.72
CA VAL A 250 2.56 -12.20 -21.54
C VAL A 250 3.12 -13.34 -20.70
N VAL A 251 2.30 -14.35 -20.39
CA VAL A 251 2.68 -15.46 -19.49
C VAL A 251 3.36 -16.63 -20.21
N LYS A 252 3.51 -16.56 -21.54
CA LYS A 252 4.11 -17.63 -22.34
C LYS A 252 5.52 -17.96 -21.84
N ASN A 253 5.69 -19.18 -21.31
CA ASN A 253 6.92 -19.67 -20.69
C ASN A 253 7.38 -18.91 -19.43
N ALA A 254 6.56 -18.00 -18.88
CA ALA A 254 6.89 -17.30 -17.65
C ALA A 254 7.02 -18.30 -16.49
N THR A 255 8.06 -18.11 -15.68
CA THR A 255 8.29 -18.85 -14.43
C THR A 255 7.99 -18.00 -13.21
N LEU A 256 8.00 -16.67 -13.35
CA LEU A 256 7.68 -15.73 -12.29
C LEU A 256 6.58 -14.79 -12.78
N ILE A 257 5.45 -14.74 -12.08
CA ILE A 257 4.27 -13.98 -12.49
C ILE A 257 3.85 -13.01 -11.37
N LEU A 258 3.95 -11.70 -11.62
CA LEU A 258 3.39 -10.66 -10.74
C LEU A 258 1.92 -10.40 -11.10
N PHE A 259 1.04 -10.45 -10.11
CA PHE A 259 -0.37 -10.06 -10.22
C PHE A 259 -0.57 -8.69 -9.58
N CYS A 260 -0.87 -7.67 -10.38
CA CYS A 260 -1.08 -6.30 -9.93
C CYS A 260 -2.26 -5.63 -10.67
N VAL A 261 -3.41 -6.29 -10.61
CA VAL A 261 -4.68 -5.77 -11.13
C VAL A 261 -5.58 -5.30 -9.99
N PRO A 262 -6.48 -4.32 -10.22
CA PRO A 262 -7.63 -4.11 -9.34
C PRO A 262 -8.35 -5.45 -9.11
N HIS A 263 -8.69 -5.77 -7.86
CA HIS A 263 -9.13 -7.12 -7.48
C HIS A 263 -10.38 -7.58 -8.24
N GLN A 264 -11.27 -6.66 -8.60
CA GLN A 264 -12.48 -6.96 -9.37
C GLN A 264 -12.21 -7.55 -10.76
N PHE A 265 -10.99 -7.39 -11.30
CA PHE A 265 -10.59 -7.96 -12.59
C PHE A 265 -9.86 -9.30 -12.46
N LEU A 266 -9.49 -9.72 -11.24
CA LEU A 266 -8.78 -10.96 -11.02
C LEU A 266 -9.56 -12.21 -11.50
N PRO A 267 -10.89 -12.34 -11.30
CA PRO A 267 -11.62 -13.51 -11.78
C PRO A 267 -11.50 -13.74 -13.30
N ASP A 268 -11.60 -12.67 -14.10
CA ASP A 268 -11.48 -12.75 -15.56
C ASP A 268 -10.05 -13.11 -15.99
N VAL A 269 -9.05 -12.58 -15.28
CA VAL A 269 -7.63 -12.92 -15.48
C VAL A 269 -7.42 -14.41 -15.20
N LEU A 270 -7.87 -14.90 -14.05
CA LEU A 270 -7.72 -16.31 -13.66
C LEU A 270 -8.45 -17.25 -14.62
N LYS A 271 -9.62 -16.86 -15.14
CA LYS A 271 -10.35 -17.64 -16.15
C LYS A 271 -9.53 -17.90 -17.41
N VAL A 272 -8.73 -16.94 -17.86
CA VAL A 272 -7.85 -17.09 -19.02
C VAL A 272 -6.61 -17.92 -18.67
N LEU A 273 -5.99 -17.63 -17.52
CA LEU A 273 -4.74 -18.27 -17.10
C LEU A 273 -4.90 -19.74 -16.69
N ASN A 274 -6.06 -20.12 -16.16
CA ASN A 274 -6.36 -21.51 -15.79
C ASN A 274 -6.67 -22.40 -17.02
N GLN A 275 -6.63 -21.85 -18.24
CA GLN A 275 -6.78 -22.67 -19.44
C GLN A 275 -5.57 -23.60 -19.60
N PRO A 276 -5.77 -24.87 -20.01
CA PRO A 276 -4.69 -25.83 -20.16
C PRO A 276 -3.54 -25.30 -21.03
N GLY A 277 -2.31 -25.40 -20.51
CA GLY A 277 -1.08 -25.02 -21.24
C GLY A 277 -0.78 -23.52 -21.30
N VAL A 278 -1.59 -22.66 -20.67
CA VAL A 278 -1.32 -21.21 -20.64
C VAL A 278 -0.26 -20.85 -19.60
N VAL A 279 -0.41 -21.35 -18.36
CA VAL A 279 0.56 -21.12 -17.27
C VAL A 279 1.47 -22.33 -17.10
N ASN A 280 2.77 -22.06 -16.93
CA ASN A 280 3.74 -23.10 -16.58
C ASN A 280 3.44 -23.63 -15.17
N LYS A 281 3.30 -24.95 -15.02
CA LYS A 281 2.99 -25.58 -13.72
C LYS A 281 4.08 -25.40 -12.66
N SER A 282 5.30 -25.10 -13.07
CA SER A 282 6.41 -24.78 -12.17
C SER A 282 6.55 -23.28 -11.90
N ALA A 283 5.66 -22.44 -12.46
CA ALA A 283 5.69 -21.01 -12.23
C ALA A 283 5.38 -20.68 -10.77
N ARG A 284 5.79 -19.49 -10.34
CA ARG A 284 5.49 -18.92 -9.02
C ARG A 284 4.81 -17.57 -9.20
N GLY A 285 3.77 -17.37 -8.42
CA GLY A 285 3.02 -16.11 -8.37
C GLY A 285 3.53 -15.19 -7.28
N ILE A 286 3.35 -13.89 -7.45
CA ILE A 286 3.35 -12.91 -6.37
C ILE A 286 2.21 -11.92 -6.59
N SER A 287 1.42 -11.67 -5.56
CA SER A 287 0.31 -10.72 -5.62
C SER A 287 0.69 -9.40 -4.97
N ALA A 288 0.51 -8.31 -5.70
CA ALA A 288 0.53 -6.95 -5.18
C ALA A 288 -0.89 -6.35 -5.08
N ILE A 289 -1.91 -7.21 -5.13
CA ILE A 289 -3.32 -6.82 -5.03
C ILE A 289 -3.66 -6.59 -3.55
N LYS A 290 -4.18 -5.40 -3.23
CA LYS A 290 -4.59 -5.02 -1.86
C LYS A 290 -6.12 -5.13 -1.74
N GLY A 291 -6.60 -5.97 -0.83
CA GLY A 291 -8.01 -6.22 -0.54
C GLY A 291 -8.22 -7.64 -0.02
N VAL A 292 -9.47 -8.06 0.12
CA VAL A 292 -9.87 -9.40 0.54
C VAL A 292 -10.95 -9.93 -0.40
N ASP A 293 -11.13 -11.25 -0.46
CA ASP A 293 -12.28 -11.88 -1.11
C ASP A 293 -13.16 -12.50 -0.04
N VAL A 294 -14.38 -11.98 0.13
CA VAL A 294 -15.36 -12.47 1.11
C VAL A 294 -16.49 -13.18 0.38
N GLN A 295 -16.71 -14.44 0.74
CA GLN A 295 -17.75 -15.27 0.17
C GLN A 295 -18.79 -15.58 1.24
N ILE A 296 -19.99 -15.01 1.10
CA ILE A 296 -21.13 -15.28 1.97
C ILE A 296 -22.07 -16.24 1.25
N LYS A 297 -22.36 -17.38 1.88
CA LYS A 297 -23.35 -18.36 1.43
C LYS A 297 -24.54 -18.32 2.35
N GLU A 298 -25.73 -18.40 1.77
CA GLU A 298 -26.99 -18.51 2.49
C GLU A 298 -27.62 -19.86 2.14
N GLU A 299 -27.87 -20.66 3.17
CA GLU A 299 -28.51 -21.97 3.03
C GLU A 299 -29.79 -21.95 3.84
N THR A 300 -30.90 -22.37 3.24
CA THR A 300 -32.17 -22.54 3.96
C THR A 300 -32.28 -24.00 4.35
N ASP A 301 -32.41 -24.26 5.65
CA ASP A 301 -32.60 -25.62 6.12
C ASP A 301 -34.02 -26.15 5.80
N PRO A 302 -34.28 -27.47 5.96
CA PRO A 302 -35.59 -28.05 5.68
C PRO A 302 -36.75 -27.48 6.55
N THR A 303 -36.44 -26.72 7.61
CA THR A 303 -37.43 -26.06 8.47
C THR A 303 -37.76 -24.64 8.03
N GLY A 304 -37.08 -24.13 6.99
CA GLY A 304 -37.22 -22.76 6.50
C GLY A 304 -36.30 -21.76 7.19
N GLN A 305 -35.37 -22.21 8.06
CA GLN A 305 -34.42 -21.33 8.73
C GLN A 305 -33.25 -21.01 7.81
N VAL A 306 -32.96 -19.72 7.62
CA VAL A 306 -31.81 -19.25 6.84
C VAL A 306 -30.57 -19.24 7.72
N LYS A 307 -29.54 -20.00 7.32
CA LYS A 307 -28.21 -20.00 7.91
C LYS A 307 -27.23 -19.34 6.95
N LYS A 308 -26.48 -18.35 7.44
CA LYS A 308 -25.41 -17.71 6.68
C LYS A 308 -24.05 -18.26 7.12
N THR A 309 -23.16 -18.47 6.18
CA THR A 309 -21.75 -18.77 6.43
C THR A 309 -20.88 -17.82 5.62
N ALA A 310 -19.81 -17.32 6.21
CA ALA A 310 -18.86 -16.46 5.52
C ALA A 310 -17.45 -17.06 5.56
N GLU A 311 -16.79 -17.04 4.42
CA GLU A 311 -15.38 -17.37 4.24
C GLU A 311 -14.63 -16.13 3.73
N ILE A 312 -13.38 -15.99 4.12
CA ILE A 312 -12.51 -14.89 3.69
C ILE A 312 -11.21 -15.46 3.14
N TYR A 313 -10.77 -14.91 2.02
CA TYR A 313 -9.58 -15.34 1.30
C TYR A 313 -8.66 -14.15 1.03
N THR A 314 -7.35 -14.41 1.05
CA THR A 314 -6.34 -13.48 0.55
C THR A 314 -6.19 -13.67 -0.96
N PHE A 315 -5.86 -12.62 -1.71
CA PHE A 315 -5.65 -12.76 -3.15
C PHE A 315 -4.50 -13.71 -3.54
N PRO A 316 -3.37 -13.79 -2.80
CA PRO A 316 -2.43 -14.89 -2.98
C PRO A 316 -3.09 -16.27 -2.90
N GLY A 317 -3.94 -16.52 -1.89
CA GLY A 317 -4.67 -17.78 -1.76
C GLY A 317 -5.67 -18.04 -2.89
N VAL A 318 -6.36 -17.00 -3.38
CA VAL A 318 -7.24 -17.10 -4.56
C VAL A 318 -6.46 -17.47 -5.82
N ILE A 319 -5.29 -16.85 -6.04
CA ILE A 319 -4.41 -17.14 -7.18
C ILE A 319 -3.84 -18.56 -7.08
N GLU A 320 -3.36 -18.96 -5.91
CA GLU A 320 -2.81 -20.29 -5.67
C GLU A 320 -3.83 -21.38 -5.93
N LYS A 321 -5.05 -21.24 -5.41
CA LYS A 321 -6.16 -22.17 -5.68
C LYS A 321 -6.57 -22.16 -7.15
N GLY A 322 -6.60 -20.99 -7.79
CA GLY A 322 -7.07 -20.81 -9.15
C GLY A 322 -6.11 -21.34 -10.23
N LEU A 323 -4.81 -21.33 -9.97
CA LEU A 323 -3.77 -21.70 -10.94
C LEU A 323 -2.92 -22.91 -10.51
N ASN A 324 -3.07 -23.38 -9.28
CA ASN A 324 -2.28 -24.46 -8.69
C ASN A 324 -0.77 -24.19 -8.77
N ILE A 325 -0.37 -22.97 -8.40
CA ILE A 325 1.02 -22.53 -8.26
C ILE A 325 1.22 -21.81 -6.92
N PRO A 326 2.39 -21.89 -6.27
CA PRO A 326 2.66 -21.12 -5.05
C PRO A 326 2.53 -19.62 -5.33
N CYS A 327 1.90 -18.88 -4.41
CA CYS A 327 1.74 -17.43 -4.56
C CYS A 327 2.23 -16.66 -3.33
N SER A 328 3.21 -15.80 -3.53
CA SER A 328 3.70 -14.82 -2.56
C SER A 328 2.79 -13.59 -2.49
N ALA A 329 3.03 -12.72 -1.53
CA ALA A 329 2.42 -11.39 -1.41
C ALA A 329 3.50 -10.30 -1.43
N LEU A 330 3.21 -9.13 -1.99
CA LEU A 330 4.05 -7.93 -1.97
C LEU A 330 3.26 -6.78 -1.37
N GLY A 331 3.75 -6.21 -0.27
CA GLY A 331 3.11 -5.11 0.45
C GLY A 331 4.11 -4.20 1.16
N GLY A 332 3.77 -2.93 1.28
CA GLY A 332 4.65 -1.94 1.90
C GLY A 332 4.22 -0.51 1.64
N ALA A 333 4.90 0.41 2.33
CA ALA A 333 4.76 1.86 2.18
C ALA A 333 5.32 2.34 0.83
N ASN A 334 4.60 2.03 -0.25
CA ASN A 334 5.07 2.21 -1.61
C ASN A 334 4.05 3.06 -2.40
N ILE A 335 4.30 4.36 -2.53
CA ILE A 335 3.54 5.23 -3.43
C ILE A 335 4.07 5.00 -4.85
N ALA A 336 3.18 4.61 -5.77
CA ALA A 336 3.60 4.16 -7.10
C ALA A 336 4.44 5.18 -7.88
N LEU A 337 4.12 6.47 -7.76
CA LEU A 337 4.86 7.53 -8.46
C LEU A 337 6.27 7.70 -7.90
N ASP A 338 6.42 7.68 -6.58
CA ASP A 338 7.70 7.82 -5.89
C ASP A 338 8.61 6.63 -6.24
N VAL A 339 8.06 5.41 -6.24
CA VAL A 339 8.77 4.20 -6.72
C VAL A 339 9.14 4.31 -8.20
N GLY A 340 8.21 4.78 -9.04
CA GLY A 340 8.44 5.01 -10.46
C GLY A 340 9.59 5.99 -10.72
N ARG A 341 9.72 7.02 -9.89
CA ARG A 341 10.81 8.02 -9.94
C ARG A 341 12.12 7.53 -9.35
N GLY A 342 12.14 6.32 -8.77
CA GLY A 342 13.31 5.80 -8.08
C GLY A 342 13.59 6.49 -6.75
N GLU A 343 12.56 7.04 -6.09
CA GLU A 343 12.68 7.50 -4.72
C GLU A 343 12.78 6.29 -3.77
N PHE A 344 13.51 6.46 -2.67
CA PHE A 344 13.74 5.39 -1.72
C PHE A 344 12.45 4.95 -1.03
N CYS A 345 12.20 3.65 -1.01
CA CYS A 345 11.22 3.03 -0.13
C CYS A 345 11.60 1.60 0.22
N GLU A 346 10.88 1.05 1.20
CA GLU A 346 10.99 -0.34 1.62
C GLU A 346 9.70 -1.08 1.31
N THR A 347 9.80 -2.35 0.95
CA THR A 347 8.67 -3.25 0.79
C THR A 347 8.93 -4.55 1.54
N THR A 348 7.86 -5.28 1.82
CA THR A 348 7.90 -6.60 2.44
C THR A 348 7.29 -7.58 1.47
N ILE A 349 7.94 -8.73 1.30
CA ILE A 349 7.36 -9.84 0.55
C ILE A 349 7.03 -10.98 1.51
N GLY A 350 5.77 -11.38 1.54
CA GLY A 350 5.34 -12.58 2.24
C GLY A 350 5.54 -13.77 1.31
N VAL A 351 6.33 -14.76 1.71
CA VAL A 351 6.73 -15.88 0.83
C VAL A 351 6.35 -17.24 1.42
N PRO A 352 6.08 -18.26 0.57
CA PRO A 352 5.89 -19.64 1.04
C PRO A 352 7.16 -20.29 1.62
N GLY A 353 8.35 -19.80 1.27
CA GLY A 353 9.60 -20.31 1.81
C GLY A 353 10.86 -19.65 1.24
N PRO A 354 12.06 -20.12 1.64
CA PRO A 354 13.33 -19.48 1.28
C PRO A 354 13.65 -19.41 -0.22
N LYS A 355 13.23 -20.41 -1.01
CA LYS A 355 13.42 -20.39 -2.47
C LYS A 355 12.66 -19.23 -3.12
N ASP A 356 11.42 -18.99 -2.69
CA ASP A 356 10.61 -17.85 -3.12
C ASP A 356 11.23 -16.52 -2.67
N ALA A 357 11.77 -16.47 -1.44
CA ALA A 357 12.49 -15.30 -0.95
C ALA A 357 13.65 -14.93 -1.88
N ALA A 358 14.51 -15.90 -2.23
CA ALA A 358 15.66 -15.69 -3.10
C ALA A 358 15.26 -15.17 -4.49
N LEU A 359 14.26 -15.80 -5.11
CA LEU A 359 13.76 -15.44 -6.44
C LEU A 359 13.15 -14.03 -6.45
N TRP A 360 12.20 -13.75 -5.56
CA TRP A 360 11.52 -12.45 -5.53
C TRP A 360 12.41 -11.32 -5.04
N HIS A 361 13.36 -11.60 -4.14
CA HIS A 361 14.40 -10.65 -3.77
C HIS A 361 15.30 -10.33 -4.97
N ALA A 362 15.67 -11.30 -5.79
CA ALA A 362 16.42 -11.03 -7.01
C ALA A 362 15.63 -10.16 -8.00
N VAL A 363 14.32 -10.40 -8.15
CA VAL A 363 13.48 -9.60 -9.06
C VAL A 363 13.30 -8.16 -8.57
N PHE A 364 13.11 -7.93 -7.26
CA PHE A 364 12.67 -6.62 -6.77
C PHE A 364 13.72 -5.83 -5.96
N ASP A 365 14.67 -6.46 -5.26
CA ASP A 365 15.60 -5.71 -4.40
C ASP A 365 16.55 -4.83 -5.21
N GLY A 366 16.56 -3.54 -4.87
CA GLY A 366 17.38 -2.51 -5.48
C GLY A 366 17.77 -1.40 -4.49
N PRO A 367 18.62 -0.44 -4.89
CA PRO A 367 19.08 0.64 -4.00
C PRO A 367 17.93 1.52 -3.47
N THR A 368 16.90 1.72 -4.30
CA THR A 368 15.75 2.59 -4.05
C THR A 368 14.48 1.82 -3.70
N PHE A 369 14.50 0.49 -3.85
CA PHE A 369 13.38 -0.39 -3.54
C PHE A 369 13.90 -1.58 -2.72
N ARG A 370 13.94 -1.41 -1.39
CA ARG A 370 14.50 -2.42 -0.49
C ARG A 370 13.47 -3.48 -0.15
N VAL A 371 13.83 -4.74 -0.33
CA VAL A 371 12.92 -5.87 -0.11
C VAL A 371 13.28 -6.61 1.18
N HIS A 372 12.28 -6.80 2.04
CA HIS A 372 12.40 -7.62 3.25
C HIS A 372 11.47 -8.85 3.14
N PRO A 373 12.00 -10.04 2.82
CA PRO A 373 11.20 -11.26 2.77
C PRO A 373 10.85 -11.78 4.16
N ILE A 374 9.61 -12.25 4.33
CA ILE A 374 9.13 -12.94 5.54
C ILE A 374 8.27 -14.14 5.16
N GLU A 375 8.27 -15.19 5.97
CA GLU A 375 7.41 -16.38 5.78
C GLU A 375 5.99 -16.14 6.34
N ASP A 376 5.34 -15.06 5.91
CA ASP A 376 3.97 -14.70 6.30
C ASP A 376 3.20 -14.06 5.12
N VAL A 377 2.78 -14.90 4.16
CA VAL A 377 2.02 -14.47 2.97
C VAL A 377 0.71 -13.78 3.36
N ALA A 378 -0.06 -14.39 4.26
CA ALA A 378 -1.36 -13.87 4.67
C ALA A 378 -1.23 -12.55 5.43
N GLY A 379 -0.23 -12.43 6.33
CA GLY A 379 0.04 -11.20 7.08
C GLY A 379 0.37 -10.03 6.18
N VAL A 380 1.25 -10.21 5.20
CA VAL A 380 1.60 -9.16 4.22
C VAL A 380 0.40 -8.79 3.33
N SER A 381 -0.39 -9.78 2.91
CA SER A 381 -1.59 -9.52 2.09
C SER A 381 -2.64 -8.72 2.87
N LEU A 382 -2.94 -9.13 4.10
CA LEU A 382 -4.00 -8.54 4.92
C LEU A 382 -3.60 -7.19 5.49
N SER A 383 -2.33 -6.97 5.82
CA SER A 383 -1.87 -5.65 6.24
C SER A 383 -2.12 -4.59 5.16
N GLY A 384 -1.89 -4.93 3.89
CA GLY A 384 -2.17 -4.06 2.75
C GLY A 384 -3.66 -3.79 2.51
N ALA A 385 -4.54 -4.74 2.84
CA ALA A 385 -5.99 -4.62 2.71
C ALA A 385 -6.59 -3.79 3.87
N LEU A 386 -6.40 -4.26 5.10
CA LEU A 386 -7.08 -3.77 6.30
C LEU A 386 -6.66 -2.35 6.68
N LYS A 387 -5.42 -1.93 6.37
CA LYS A 387 -4.96 -0.54 6.58
C LYS A 387 -5.87 0.49 5.91
N ASN A 388 -6.55 0.12 4.83
CA ASN A 388 -7.39 1.05 4.09
C ASN A 388 -8.65 1.42 4.89
N ILE A 389 -9.15 0.52 5.74
CA ILE A 389 -10.23 0.80 6.71
C ILE A 389 -9.74 1.81 7.74
N VAL A 390 -8.55 1.59 8.31
CA VAL A 390 -7.94 2.51 9.29
C VAL A 390 -7.63 3.88 8.66
N ALA A 391 -7.25 3.92 7.39
CA ALA A 391 -7.05 5.17 6.66
C ALA A 391 -8.35 5.96 6.47
N LEU A 392 -9.51 5.30 6.36
CA LEU A 392 -10.81 5.99 6.39
C LEU A 392 -11.03 6.62 7.77
N ALA A 393 -10.79 5.87 8.86
CA ALA A 393 -10.88 6.40 10.23
C ALA A 393 -9.98 7.63 10.43
N ALA A 394 -8.73 7.56 9.95
CA ALA A 394 -7.79 8.68 10.00
C ALA A 394 -8.28 9.90 9.19
N GLY A 395 -8.95 9.67 8.05
CA GLY A 395 -9.60 10.73 7.29
C GLY A 395 -10.82 11.31 8.00
N PHE A 396 -11.61 10.50 8.71
CA PHE A 396 -12.71 11.01 9.54
C PHE A 396 -12.20 11.95 10.63
N VAL A 397 -11.10 11.59 11.31
CA VAL A 397 -10.42 12.47 12.28
C VAL A 397 -10.01 13.80 11.66
N ASP A 398 -9.37 13.78 10.48
CA ASP A 398 -8.99 15.00 9.77
C ASP A 398 -10.20 15.85 9.38
N GLY A 399 -11.26 15.20 8.93
CA GLY A 399 -12.48 15.84 8.49
C GLY A 399 -13.23 16.51 9.65
N MET A 400 -13.18 15.91 10.84
CA MET A 400 -13.68 16.52 12.08
C MET A 400 -12.78 17.64 12.64
N GLY A 401 -11.61 17.89 12.03
CA GLY A 401 -10.65 18.88 12.50
C GLY A 401 -9.93 18.51 13.80
N LEU A 402 -9.85 17.22 14.11
CA LEU A 402 -9.21 16.71 15.33
C LEU A 402 -7.70 16.60 15.14
N GLY A 403 -6.95 16.71 16.25
CA GLY A 403 -5.49 16.84 16.24
C GLY A 403 -4.70 15.53 16.10
N GLY A 404 -3.38 15.67 16.02
CA GLY A 404 -2.45 14.55 15.83
C GLY A 404 -2.52 13.44 16.89
N ASN A 405 -2.79 13.79 18.16
CA ASN A 405 -2.92 12.79 19.24
C ASN A 405 -4.11 11.84 18.99
N THR A 406 -5.25 12.38 18.56
CA THR A 406 -6.44 11.59 18.23
C THR A 406 -6.17 10.67 17.04
N LYS A 407 -5.54 11.21 15.98
CA LYS A 407 -5.15 10.41 14.83
C LYS A 407 -4.19 9.29 15.24
N ALA A 408 -3.19 9.58 16.06
CA ALA A 408 -2.23 8.58 16.54
C ALA A 408 -2.91 7.45 17.34
N ALA A 409 -3.90 7.77 18.18
CA ALA A 409 -4.72 6.77 18.86
C ALA A 409 -5.45 5.88 17.84
N ILE A 410 -6.15 6.46 16.86
CA ILE A 410 -6.84 5.69 15.80
C ILE A 410 -5.89 4.76 15.06
N LEU A 411 -4.68 5.22 14.70
CA LEU A 411 -3.68 4.38 14.04
C LEU A 411 -3.23 3.22 14.93
N ARG A 412 -3.04 3.47 16.24
CA ARG A 412 -2.68 2.43 17.21
C ARG A 412 -3.76 1.36 17.34
N HIS A 413 -5.03 1.76 17.55
CA HIS A 413 -6.16 0.82 17.63
C HIS A 413 -6.33 0.06 16.32
N GLY A 414 -6.26 0.75 15.19
CA GLY A 414 -6.34 0.13 13.86
C GLY A 414 -5.24 -0.89 13.62
N LEU A 415 -3.98 -0.61 14.00
CA LEU A 415 -2.89 -1.57 13.87
C LEU A 415 -3.14 -2.84 14.70
N LEU A 416 -3.72 -2.70 15.90
CA LEU A 416 -4.06 -3.84 16.75
C LEU A 416 -5.23 -4.65 16.20
N GLU A 417 -6.27 -4.01 15.68
CA GLU A 417 -7.39 -4.71 15.04
C GLU A 417 -6.94 -5.42 13.76
N MET A 418 -6.08 -4.80 12.94
CA MET A 418 -5.48 -5.44 11.76
C MET A 418 -4.73 -6.72 12.13
N SER A 419 -3.88 -6.65 13.17
CA SER A 419 -3.10 -7.78 13.68
C SER A 419 -3.99 -8.87 14.26
N SER A 420 -4.96 -8.49 15.12
CA SER A 420 -5.87 -9.43 15.80
C SER A 420 -6.78 -10.14 14.81
N PHE A 421 -7.32 -9.40 13.83
CA PHE A 421 -8.14 -9.96 12.75
C PHE A 421 -7.36 -11.03 12.00
N THR A 422 -6.13 -10.69 11.63
CA THR A 422 -5.29 -11.59 10.85
C THR A 422 -4.94 -12.85 11.64
N MET A 423 -4.53 -12.74 12.90
CA MET A 423 -4.23 -13.94 13.71
C MET A 423 -5.47 -14.79 14.00
N GLU A 424 -6.65 -14.18 14.11
CA GLU A 424 -7.89 -14.92 14.35
C GLU A 424 -8.31 -15.75 13.14
N PHE A 425 -8.27 -15.17 11.94
CA PHE A 425 -8.78 -15.81 10.72
C PHE A 425 -7.69 -16.50 9.88
N PHE A 426 -6.42 -16.20 10.14
CA PHE A 426 -5.23 -16.75 9.47
C PHE A 426 -4.15 -17.06 10.53
N PRO A 427 -4.33 -18.12 11.34
CA PRO A 427 -3.53 -18.37 12.54
C PRO A 427 -2.05 -18.71 12.30
N SER A 428 -1.64 -18.91 11.05
CA SER A 428 -0.23 -19.06 10.67
C SER A 428 0.52 -17.72 10.59
N SER A 429 -0.21 -16.59 10.60
CA SER A 429 0.39 -15.26 10.51
C SER A 429 0.96 -14.78 11.84
N SER A 430 1.83 -13.77 11.75
CA SER A 430 2.57 -13.22 12.90
C SER A 430 2.16 -11.79 13.20
N PRO A 431 2.02 -11.40 14.49
CA PRO A 431 1.78 -10.01 14.87
C PRO A 431 3.01 -9.13 14.58
N LEU A 432 4.19 -9.73 14.39
CA LEU A 432 5.42 -9.03 14.05
C LEU A 432 5.36 -8.45 12.63
N THR A 433 4.65 -9.10 11.70
CA THR A 433 4.38 -8.59 10.34
C THR A 433 3.79 -7.18 10.38
N PHE A 434 2.91 -6.90 11.34
CA PHE A 434 2.26 -5.60 11.49
C PHE A 434 3.16 -4.55 12.13
N SER A 435 3.96 -4.94 13.13
CA SER A 435 4.71 -4.00 13.96
C SER A 435 6.13 -3.70 13.45
N HIS A 436 6.76 -4.64 12.73
CA HIS A 436 8.18 -4.55 12.38
C HIS A 436 8.42 -4.31 10.89
N HIS A 437 7.46 -4.67 10.02
CA HIS A 437 7.68 -4.67 8.58
C HIS A 437 6.96 -3.52 7.86
N SER A 438 7.49 -3.16 6.69
CA SER A 438 6.94 -2.08 5.85
C SER A 438 5.48 -2.34 5.48
N ALA A 439 5.10 -3.60 5.22
CA ALA A 439 3.72 -3.98 4.92
C ALA A 439 2.72 -3.63 6.04
N GLY A 440 3.17 -3.56 7.29
CA GLY A 440 2.36 -3.23 8.45
C GLY A 440 2.35 -1.74 8.76
N VAL A 441 3.08 -1.37 9.81
CA VAL A 441 3.07 -0.03 10.42
C VAL A 441 3.44 1.07 9.42
N ALA A 442 4.44 0.85 8.56
CA ALA A 442 4.87 1.88 7.62
C ALA A 442 3.78 2.17 6.56
N ASP A 443 3.21 1.13 5.96
CA ASP A 443 2.15 1.30 4.95
C ASP A 443 0.90 1.92 5.58
N LEU A 444 0.55 1.54 6.81
CA LEU A 444 -0.54 2.15 7.58
C LEU A 444 -0.31 3.66 7.78
N ILE A 445 0.88 4.06 8.24
CA ILE A 445 1.24 5.47 8.44
C ILE A 445 1.14 6.22 7.10
N THR A 446 1.87 5.80 6.08
CA THR A 446 1.92 6.49 4.78
C THR A 446 0.51 6.66 4.18
N THR A 447 -0.34 5.65 4.31
CA THR A 447 -1.73 5.70 3.82
C THR A 447 -2.61 6.64 4.63
N SER A 448 -2.43 6.67 5.95
CA SER A 448 -3.24 7.50 6.86
C SER A 448 -2.85 8.98 6.88
N PHE A 449 -1.72 9.34 6.28
CA PHE A 449 -1.29 10.73 6.10
C PHE A 449 -1.40 11.20 4.65
N GLY A 450 -1.07 10.37 3.65
CA GLY A 450 -1.02 10.77 2.24
C GLY A 450 -1.97 10.03 1.30
N GLY A 451 -2.70 9.02 1.78
CA GLY A 451 -3.46 8.11 0.93
C GLY A 451 -4.79 8.68 0.41
N ARG A 452 -5.26 8.11 -0.71
CA ARG A 452 -6.57 8.40 -1.31
C ARG A 452 -7.74 8.10 -0.36
N ASN A 453 -7.65 6.99 0.39
CA ASN A 453 -8.66 6.63 1.40
C ASN A 453 -8.84 7.73 2.45
N ARG A 454 -7.74 8.21 3.03
CA ARG A 454 -7.74 9.33 3.98
C ARG A 454 -8.31 10.60 3.36
N LYS A 455 -7.87 10.97 2.15
CA LYS A 455 -8.32 12.18 1.44
C LYS A 455 -9.84 12.17 1.19
N CYS A 456 -10.38 11.06 0.68
CA CYS A 456 -11.82 10.94 0.42
C CYS A 456 -12.63 10.90 1.73
N ALA A 457 -12.15 10.21 2.76
CA ALA A 457 -12.82 10.19 4.07
C ALA A 457 -12.82 11.55 4.77
N GLU A 458 -11.74 12.33 4.64
CA GLU A 458 -11.72 13.73 5.11
C GLU A 458 -12.79 14.57 4.40
N ALA A 459 -12.86 14.49 3.07
CA ALA A 459 -13.86 15.20 2.28
C ALA A 459 -15.29 14.74 2.61
N PHE A 460 -15.50 13.45 2.89
CA PHE A 460 -16.77 12.88 3.28
C PHE A 460 -17.33 13.49 4.57
N ILE A 461 -16.47 13.82 5.53
CA ILE A 461 -16.90 14.54 6.74
C ILE A 461 -17.07 16.03 6.46
N LYS A 462 -16.08 16.67 5.80
CA LYS A 462 -16.09 18.12 5.54
C LYS A 462 -17.23 18.60 4.66
N CYS A 463 -17.79 17.73 3.81
CA CYS A 463 -18.94 18.11 2.99
C CYS A 463 -20.20 18.35 3.82
N ARG A 464 -20.32 17.74 5.02
CA ARG A 464 -21.54 17.83 5.82
C ARG A 464 -21.72 19.22 6.44
N PRO A 465 -22.95 19.75 6.53
CA PRO A 465 -23.21 21.08 7.07
C PRO A 465 -22.67 21.32 8.49
N GLU A 466 -22.72 20.30 9.36
CA GLU A 466 -22.21 20.37 10.73
C GLU A 466 -20.68 20.53 10.81
N TYR A 467 -19.95 20.28 9.72
CA TYR A 467 -18.52 20.52 9.56
C TYR A 467 -18.20 21.65 8.58
N GLY A 468 -19.18 22.50 8.25
CA GLY A 468 -19.00 23.70 7.43
C GLY A 468 -19.05 23.47 5.91
N GLY A 469 -19.52 22.31 5.47
CA GLY A 469 -19.70 22.01 4.04
C GLY A 469 -21.09 22.34 3.50
N GLU A 470 -21.24 22.20 2.18
CA GLU A 470 -22.44 22.60 1.43
C GLU A 470 -23.52 21.51 1.37
N GLY A 471 -23.24 20.28 1.81
CA GLY A 471 -24.20 19.17 1.78
C GLY A 471 -23.54 17.78 1.86
N ILE A 472 -24.36 16.76 2.12
CA ILE A 472 -23.89 15.37 2.25
C ILE A 472 -23.57 14.79 0.87
N LYS A 473 -22.34 14.31 0.69
CA LYS A 473 -21.88 13.59 -0.51
C LYS A 473 -21.59 12.13 -0.19
N SER A 474 -21.87 11.25 -1.15
CA SER A 474 -21.48 9.84 -1.05
C SER A 474 -20.00 9.63 -1.40
N PHE A 475 -19.42 8.52 -0.96
CA PHE A 475 -18.06 8.14 -1.39
C PHE A 475 -17.93 7.94 -2.91
N VAL A 476 -19.01 7.56 -3.60
CA VAL A 476 -19.02 7.44 -5.06
C VAL A 476 -18.82 8.80 -5.72
N GLN A 477 -19.55 9.82 -5.26
CA GLN A 477 -19.40 11.19 -5.76
C GLN A 477 -17.98 11.72 -5.47
N LEU A 478 -17.47 11.50 -4.26
CA LEU A 478 -16.14 11.95 -3.88
C LEU A 478 -15.01 11.20 -4.62
N GLU A 479 -15.21 9.92 -4.96
CA GLU A 479 -14.28 9.18 -5.83
C GLU A 479 -14.20 9.84 -7.21
N GLU A 480 -15.34 10.14 -7.83
CA GLU A 480 -15.39 10.80 -9.14
C GLU A 480 -14.75 12.19 -9.11
N GLU A 481 -15.06 13.00 -8.09
CA GLU A 481 -14.56 14.36 -7.94
C GLU A 481 -13.05 14.43 -7.61
N LEU A 482 -12.53 13.50 -6.80
CA LEU A 482 -11.21 13.65 -6.19
C LEU A 482 -10.13 12.73 -6.76
N LEU A 483 -10.51 11.63 -7.42
CA LEU A 483 -9.59 10.55 -7.77
C LEU A 483 -9.35 10.38 -9.28
N ASN A 484 -9.95 11.21 -10.14
CA ASN A 484 -9.67 11.24 -11.59
C ASN A 484 -9.74 9.86 -12.26
N GLY A 485 -10.75 9.06 -11.91
CA GLY A 485 -10.97 7.71 -12.44
C GLY A 485 -10.20 6.58 -11.73
N GLN A 486 -9.43 6.89 -10.69
CA GLN A 486 -8.86 5.87 -9.80
C GLN A 486 -9.92 5.39 -8.78
N LYS A 487 -9.86 4.11 -8.41
CA LYS A 487 -10.81 3.49 -7.47
C LYS A 487 -10.39 3.64 -6.01
N LEU A 488 -11.38 3.91 -5.16
CA LEU A 488 -11.30 3.91 -3.70
C LEU A 488 -11.50 2.48 -3.19
N GLN A 489 -10.50 1.95 -2.49
CA GLN A 489 -10.51 0.54 -2.07
C GLN A 489 -10.97 0.37 -0.62
N GLY A 490 -10.74 1.37 0.24
CA GLY A 490 -11.04 1.26 1.67
C GLY A 490 -12.51 1.09 1.98
N THR A 491 -13.41 1.69 1.19
CA THR A 491 -14.86 1.54 1.35
C THR A 491 -15.31 0.12 1.05
N LEU A 492 -14.84 -0.47 -0.04
CA LEU A 492 -15.13 -1.86 -0.40
C LEU A 492 -14.60 -2.83 0.66
N THR A 493 -13.33 -2.65 1.07
CA THR A 493 -12.74 -3.51 2.11
C THR A 493 -13.46 -3.37 3.46
N ALA A 494 -13.92 -2.16 3.82
CA ALA A 494 -14.70 -1.97 5.04
C ALA A 494 -16.05 -2.69 4.98
N GLU A 495 -16.73 -2.64 3.84
CA GLU A 495 -18.00 -3.35 3.61
C GLU A 495 -17.82 -4.87 3.66
N GLU A 496 -16.83 -5.41 2.95
CA GLU A 496 -16.51 -6.84 2.93
C GLU A 496 -16.18 -7.37 4.32
N VAL A 497 -15.29 -6.68 5.05
CA VAL A 497 -14.85 -7.08 6.40
C VAL A 497 -15.99 -6.95 7.40
N PHE A 498 -16.81 -5.89 7.33
CA PHE A 498 -17.97 -5.73 8.21
C PHE A 498 -18.95 -6.89 8.05
N HIS A 499 -19.36 -7.21 6.81
CA HIS A 499 -20.32 -8.28 6.57
C HIS A 499 -19.75 -9.65 6.92
N PHE A 500 -18.45 -9.88 6.69
CA PHE A 500 -17.78 -11.07 7.16
C PHE A 500 -17.86 -11.20 8.68
N LEU A 501 -17.47 -10.15 9.43
CA LEU A 501 -17.49 -10.16 10.89
C LEU A 501 -18.90 -10.31 11.46
N ASP A 502 -19.90 -9.70 10.84
CA ASP A 502 -21.31 -9.80 11.23
C ASP A 502 -21.81 -11.25 11.13
N VAL A 503 -21.61 -11.90 9.99
CA VAL A 503 -21.99 -13.31 9.79
C VAL A 503 -21.21 -14.25 10.72
N ARG A 504 -19.96 -13.92 11.06
CA ARG A 504 -19.14 -14.67 12.02
C ARG A 504 -19.51 -14.39 13.49
N GLY A 505 -20.36 -13.41 13.78
CA GLY A 505 -20.70 -12.98 15.13
C GLY A 505 -19.50 -12.38 15.88
N ARG A 506 -18.61 -11.69 15.17
CA ARG A 506 -17.33 -11.19 15.70
C ARG A 506 -17.17 -9.67 15.71
N LEU A 507 -18.20 -8.90 15.34
CA LEU A 507 -18.15 -7.42 15.30
C LEU A 507 -17.66 -6.79 16.62
N GLU A 508 -18.07 -7.31 17.77
CA GLU A 508 -17.67 -6.79 19.09
C GLU A 508 -16.15 -6.81 19.33
N GLY A 509 -15.42 -7.70 18.64
CA GLY A 509 -13.96 -7.78 18.74
C GLY A 509 -13.21 -6.73 17.91
N TYR A 510 -13.91 -5.99 17.04
CA TYR A 510 -13.32 -5.06 16.07
C TYR A 510 -14.09 -3.73 16.03
N PRO A 511 -14.16 -3.00 17.16
CA PRO A 511 -14.98 -1.80 17.31
C PRO A 511 -14.62 -0.69 16.32
N LEU A 512 -13.34 -0.51 15.96
CA LEU A 512 -12.95 0.49 14.97
C LEU A 512 -13.43 0.09 13.58
N PHE A 513 -13.24 -1.16 13.15
CA PHE A 513 -13.72 -1.62 11.85
C PHE A 513 -15.24 -1.53 11.73
N ASP A 514 -15.98 -1.94 12.77
CA ASP A 514 -17.44 -1.80 12.85
C ASP A 514 -17.84 -0.33 12.69
N THR A 515 -17.28 0.54 13.53
CA THR A 515 -17.67 1.96 13.58
C THR A 515 -17.34 2.70 12.28
N VAL A 516 -16.19 2.38 11.65
CA VAL A 516 -15.84 2.94 10.32
C VAL A 516 -16.89 2.61 9.28
N TYR A 517 -17.34 1.35 9.22
CA TYR A 517 -18.40 0.94 8.30
C TYR A 517 -19.71 1.68 8.60
N ARG A 518 -20.13 1.75 9.87
CA ARG A 518 -21.39 2.42 10.23
C ARG A 518 -21.38 3.91 9.94
N ILE A 519 -20.25 4.60 10.10
CA ILE A 519 -20.10 6.01 9.72
C ILE A 519 -20.17 6.16 8.20
N ALA A 520 -19.51 5.27 7.46
CA ALA A 520 -19.42 5.33 6.01
C ALA A 520 -20.75 5.01 5.30
N PHE A 521 -21.53 4.06 5.83
CA PHE A 521 -22.67 3.47 5.12
C PHE A 521 -24.01 3.53 5.87
N GLN A 522 -24.02 3.64 7.20
CA GLN A 522 -25.24 3.61 8.02
C GLN A 522 -25.58 4.95 8.67
N GLY A 523 -24.86 6.02 8.34
CA GLY A 523 -25.14 7.37 8.84
C GLY A 523 -24.83 7.57 10.33
N LEU A 524 -24.00 6.71 10.93
CA LEU A 524 -23.54 6.91 12.31
C LEU A 524 -22.80 8.25 12.44
N ASP A 525 -23.05 8.99 13.53
CA ASP A 525 -22.36 10.24 13.82
C ASP A 525 -20.84 10.00 13.91
N PRO A 526 -20.00 10.71 13.11
CA PRO A 526 -18.55 10.58 13.14
C PRO A 526 -17.91 10.76 14.52
N LYS A 527 -18.56 11.50 15.44
CA LYS A 527 -18.09 11.67 16.83
C LYS A 527 -18.06 10.35 17.61
N ARG A 528 -18.83 9.35 17.17
CA ARG A 528 -18.87 8.01 17.77
C ARG A 528 -17.71 7.12 17.33
N LEU A 529 -16.78 7.62 16.51
CA LEU A 529 -15.58 6.87 16.07
C LEU A 529 -14.77 6.28 17.24
N PHE A 530 -14.87 6.88 18.42
CA PHE A 530 -14.11 6.50 19.61
C PHE A 530 -14.86 5.55 20.54
N ASP A 531 -16.11 5.20 20.22
CA ASP A 531 -16.92 4.32 21.04
C ASP A 531 -16.28 2.92 21.07
N GLY A 532 -15.91 2.45 22.27
CA GLY A 532 -15.33 1.11 22.45
C GLY A 532 -13.84 0.99 22.12
N LEU A 533 -13.13 2.09 21.85
CA LEU A 533 -11.67 2.10 21.71
C LEU A 533 -10.96 2.02 23.06
#